data_AF-A0A1B6NY36-F1
#
_entry.id   AF-A0A1B6NY36-F1
#
_cell.length_a   1.000
_cell.length_b   1.000
_cell.length_c   1.000
_cell.angle_alpha   90.00
_cell.angle_beta   90.00
_cell.angle_gamma   90.00
#
_symmetry.space_group_name_H-M   'P 1'
#
loop_
_entity.id
_entity.type
_entity.pdbx_description
1 polymer ?
#
loop_
_entity_poly.entity_id
_entity_poly.type
_entity_poly.pdbx_seq_one_letter_code
_entity_poly.pdbx_strand_id
1 'polypeptide(L)'
;MMHTNYTVKESPPSVEDFASLRKLIGWSNPCLSVVQKSIDASLFWATIYLDNNLVGCGRVIGDGAMYFYIQDVIIHPEHQNKGLGSKIMNTLISTFRVLLRTWRNHWLVG
;
A
#
# COMPACT_ATOMS: atom_id res chain seq x y z
N MET A 1 -6.50 13.09 26.79
CA MET A 1 -6.09 13.21 25.37
C MET A 1 -6.45 11.93 24.64
N MET A 2 -7.43 11.96 23.74
CA MET A 2 -7.81 10.80 22.93
C MET A 2 -6.63 10.48 21.99
N HIS A 3 -5.97 9.34 22.20
CA HIS A 3 -4.91 8.88 21.31
C HIS A 3 -5.57 8.40 20.01
N THR A 4 -5.34 9.12 18.91
CA THR A 4 -5.71 8.66 17.57
C THR A 4 -4.86 7.43 17.24
N ASN A 5 -5.44 6.23 17.34
CA ASN A 5 -4.67 4.99 17.19
C ASN A 5 -4.66 4.51 15.74
N TYR A 6 -3.65 4.95 14.98
CA TYR A 6 -3.41 4.47 13.63
C TYR A 6 -2.78 3.08 13.64
N THR A 7 -3.45 2.11 13.02
CA THR A 7 -2.95 0.75 12.84
C THR A 7 -2.40 0.57 11.43
N VAL A 8 -1.18 0.07 11.30
CA VAL A 8 -0.60 -0.32 10.01
C VAL A 8 -0.84 -1.80 9.78
N LYS A 9 -1.23 -2.19 8.56
CA LYS A 9 -1.35 -3.59 8.14
C LYS A 9 -0.60 -3.80 6.83
N GLU A 10 0.04 -4.95 6.69
CA GLU A 10 0.69 -5.41 5.46
C GLU A 10 -0.26 -6.29 4.64
N SER A 11 -1.53 -5.88 4.55
CA SER A 11 -2.59 -6.60 3.84
C SER A 11 -3.38 -5.65 2.95
N PRO A 12 -3.97 -6.15 1.86
CA PRO A 12 -4.83 -5.32 1.01
C PRO A 12 -6.04 -4.79 1.79
N PRO A 13 -6.59 -3.63 1.39
CA PRO A 13 -7.91 -3.18 1.83
C PRO A 13 -9.04 -3.98 1.14
N SER A 14 -10.28 -3.77 1.57
CA SER A 14 -11.44 -4.19 0.77
C SER A 14 -11.48 -3.40 -0.55
N VAL A 15 -12.16 -3.95 -1.56
CA VAL A 15 -12.31 -3.26 -2.85
C VAL A 15 -13.14 -1.99 -2.72
N GLU A 16 -14.14 -1.99 -1.83
CA GLU A 16 -14.98 -0.84 -1.53
C GLU A 16 -14.17 0.28 -0.86
N ASP A 17 -13.34 -0.04 0.13
CA ASP A 17 -12.52 0.95 0.83
C ASP A 17 -11.48 1.57 -0.10
N PHE A 18 -10.82 0.74 -0.92
CA PHE A 18 -9.83 1.23 -1.88
C PHE A 18 -10.44 2.13 -2.94
N ALA A 19 -11.56 1.71 -3.53
CA ALA A 19 -12.28 2.51 -4.52
C ALA A 19 -12.75 3.83 -3.89
N SER A 20 -13.26 3.79 -2.66
CA SER A 20 -13.72 4.98 -1.93
C SER A 20 -12.57 5.96 -1.65
N LEU A 21 -11.42 5.46 -1.20
CA LEU A 21 -10.24 6.30 -0.92
C LEU A 21 -9.67 6.94 -2.20
N ARG A 22 -9.66 6.21 -3.33
CA ARG A 22 -9.27 6.78 -4.64
C ARG A 22 -10.23 7.88 -5.07
N LYS A 23 -11.54 7.64 -4.96
CA LYS A 23 -12.56 8.62 -5.32
C LYS A 23 -12.45 9.89 -4.47
N LEU A 24 -12.14 9.74 -3.19
CA LEU A 24 -11.98 10.86 -2.26
C LEU A 24 -10.91 11.87 -2.70
N ILE A 25 -9.83 11.40 -3.33
CA ILE A 25 -8.77 12.26 -3.88
C ILE A 25 -9.00 12.66 -5.34
N GLY A 26 -10.22 12.46 -5.86
CA GLY A 26 -10.61 12.85 -7.21
C GLY A 26 -10.22 11.87 -8.32
N TRP A 27 -9.75 10.66 -7.99
CA TRP A 27 -9.43 9.66 -8.99
C TRP A 27 -10.68 8.88 -9.43
N SER A 28 -10.78 8.59 -10.73
CA SER A 28 -11.81 7.71 -11.26
C SER A 28 -11.46 6.24 -11.00
N ASN A 29 -12.48 5.42 -10.81
CA ASN A 29 -12.34 3.98 -10.70
C ASN A 29 -12.98 3.28 -11.91
N PRO A 30 -12.38 2.19 -12.41
CA PRO A 30 -13.11 1.24 -13.24
C PRO A 30 -14.18 0.51 -12.39
N CYS A 31 -14.91 -0.43 -12.98
CA CYS A 31 -15.83 -1.27 -12.21
C CYS A 31 -15.09 -2.05 -11.11
N LEU A 32 -15.79 -2.34 -10.00
CA LEU A 32 -15.18 -2.94 -8.81
C LEU A 32 -14.50 -4.28 -9.10
N SER A 33 -14.98 -5.08 -10.05
CA SER A 33 -14.32 -6.33 -10.43
C SER A 33 -12.93 -6.12 -11.02
N VAL A 34 -12.69 -5.01 -11.73
CA VAL A 34 -11.36 -4.64 -12.24
C VAL A 34 -10.49 -4.10 -11.10
N VAL A 35 -11.08 -3.33 -10.18
CA VAL A 35 -10.36 -2.86 -8.98
C VAL A 35 -9.91 -4.05 -8.13
N GLN A 36 -10.77 -5.04 -7.90
CA GLN A 36 -10.43 -6.26 -7.16
C GLN A 36 -9.30 -7.03 -7.85
N LYS A 37 -9.37 -7.24 -9.18
CA LYS A 37 -8.27 -7.87 -9.93
C LYS A 37 -6.94 -7.12 -9.77
N SER A 38 -6.98 -5.78 -9.74
CA SER A 38 -5.79 -4.97 -9.48
C SER A 38 -5.27 -5.14 -8.05
N ILE A 39 -6.16 -5.31 -7.06
CA ILE A 39 -5.77 -5.62 -5.68
C ILE A 39 -5.06 -6.96 -5.61
N ASP A 40 -5.66 -7.99 -6.20
CA ASP A 40 -5.16 -9.37 -6.19
C ASP A 40 -3.81 -9.51 -6.92
N ALA A 41 -3.60 -8.74 -7.98
CA ALA A 41 -2.36 -8.74 -8.76
C ALA A 41 -1.19 -7.94 -8.12
N SER A 42 -1.43 -7.29 -6.99
CA SER A 42 -0.39 -6.48 -6.33
C SER A 42 0.50 -7.36 -5.45
N LEU A 43 1.81 -7.10 -5.48
CA LEU A 43 2.79 -7.90 -4.77
C LEU A 43 2.79 -7.63 -3.27
N PHE A 44 2.72 -6.35 -2.89
CA PHE A 44 2.72 -5.93 -1.48
C PHE A 44 1.75 -4.77 -1.26
N TRP A 45 1.20 -4.73 -0.06
CA TRP A 45 0.32 -3.68 0.41
C TRP A 45 0.82 -3.15 1.75
N ALA A 46 0.69 -1.84 1.93
CA ALA A 46 0.75 -1.20 3.23
C ALA A 46 -0.50 -0.34 3.37
N THR A 47 -1.33 -0.66 4.37
CA THR A 47 -2.56 0.05 4.66
C THR A 47 -2.52 0.64 6.06
N ILE A 48 -3.14 1.80 6.23
CA ILE A 48 -3.28 2.47 7.52
C ILE A 48 -4.77 2.61 7.80
N TYR A 49 -5.16 2.14 8.98
CA TYR A 49 -6.51 2.25 9.49
C TYR A 49 -6.52 3.18 10.70
N LEU A 50 -7.56 3.99 10.80
CA LEU A 50 -7.97 4.58 12.07
C LEU A 50 -9.22 3.85 12.51
N ASP A 51 -9.10 3.13 13.63
CA ASP A 51 -10.08 2.13 14.05
C ASP A 51 -10.31 1.09 12.94
N ASN A 52 -11.48 1.13 12.28
CA ASN A 52 -11.84 0.24 11.17
C ASN A 52 -11.89 0.95 9.80
N ASN A 53 -11.57 2.24 9.73
CA ASN A 53 -11.66 3.01 8.49
C ASN A 53 -10.30 3.07 7.79
N LEU A 54 -10.26 2.76 6.50
CA LEU A 54 -9.06 2.93 5.69
C LEU A 54 -8.75 4.42 5.50
N VAL A 55 -7.64 4.88 6.07
CA VAL A 55 -7.21 6.29 6.01
C VAL A 55 -5.96 6.50 5.17
N GLY A 56 -5.31 5.43 4.75
CA GLY A 56 -4.21 5.51 3.80
C GLY A 56 -3.81 4.15 3.25
N CYS A 57 -3.26 4.13 2.04
CA CYS A 57 -2.72 2.94 1.43
C CYS A 57 -1.52 3.26 0.53
N GLY A 58 -0.72 2.25 0.25
CA GLY A 58 0.22 2.20 -0.84
C GLY A 58 0.46 0.75 -1.20
N ARG A 59 0.87 0.49 -2.44
CA ARG A 59 1.13 -0.86 -2.92
C ARG A 59 2.37 -0.93 -3.77
N VAL A 60 2.87 -2.15 -3.94
CA VAL A 60 3.92 -2.47 -4.90
C VAL A 60 3.32 -3.36 -5.98
N ILE A 61 3.57 -2.99 -7.24
CA ILE A 61 3.31 -3.84 -8.42
C ILE A 61 4.62 -4.13 -9.13
N GLY A 62 4.63 -5.16 -9.98
CA GLY A 62 5.81 -5.54 -10.71
C GLY A 62 5.73 -6.94 -11.28
N ASP A 63 6.87 -7.41 -11.77
CA ASP A 63 7.04 -8.77 -12.30
C ASP A 63 7.46 -9.79 -11.21
N GLY A 64 7.73 -9.32 -10.00
CA GLY A 64 8.25 -10.17 -8.93
C GLY A 64 9.66 -10.68 -9.19
N ALA A 65 10.42 -10.02 -10.08
CA ALA A 65 11.78 -10.42 -10.48
C ALA A 65 12.74 -9.22 -10.67
N MET A 66 12.44 -8.28 -11.56
CA MET A 66 13.37 -7.22 -11.98
C MET A 66 12.78 -5.82 -11.76
N TYR A 67 11.50 -5.63 -12.06
CA TYR A 67 10.85 -4.32 -12.04
C TYR A 67 9.77 -4.23 -10.97
N PHE A 68 9.90 -3.21 -10.13
CA PHE A 68 8.98 -2.91 -9.04
C PHE A 68 8.62 -1.44 -9.04
N TYR A 69 7.34 -1.14 -8.89
CA TYR A 69 6.80 0.21 -8.81
C TYR A 69 5.96 0.35 -7.56
N ILE A 70 6.23 1.41 -6.79
CA ILE A 70 5.32 1.85 -5.73
C ILE A 70 4.21 2.67 -6.40
N GLN A 71 2.96 2.27 -6.16
CA GLN A 71 1.77 2.89 -6.72
C GLN A 71 0.73 3.17 -5.65
N ASP A 72 -0.23 4.04 -6.00
CA ASP A 72 -1.42 4.32 -5.22
C ASP A 72 -1.12 4.70 -3.75
N VAL A 73 -0.07 5.51 -3.54
CA VAL A 73 0.26 6.08 -2.23
C VAL A 73 -0.69 7.22 -1.93
N ILE A 74 -1.74 6.93 -1.16
CA ILE A 74 -2.85 7.82 -0.89
C ILE A 74 -3.02 7.94 0.62
N ILE A 75 -3.16 9.17 1.12
CA ILE A 75 -3.60 9.46 2.49
C ILE A 75 -4.87 10.28 2.39
N HIS A 76 -5.89 9.84 3.12
CA HIS A 76 -7.14 10.58 3.29
C HIS A 76 -6.83 12.04 3.70
N PRO A 77 -7.40 13.06 3.04
CA PRO A 77 -7.01 14.47 3.21
C PRO A 77 -6.94 14.94 4.67
N GLU A 78 -7.94 14.58 5.49
CA GLU A 78 -8.00 14.94 6.93
C GLU A 78 -6.90 14.28 7.80
N HIS A 79 -6.19 13.31 7.25
CA HIS A 79 -5.12 12.56 7.91
C HIS A 79 -3.73 12.84 7.30
N GLN A 80 -3.63 13.77 6.36
CA GLN A 80 -2.35 14.23 5.78
C GLN A 80 -1.53 15.06 6.78
N ASN A 81 -0.25 15.29 6.47
CA ASN A 81 0.71 16.04 7.30
C ASN A 81 0.95 15.45 8.72
N LYS A 82 0.60 14.17 8.92
CA LYS A 82 0.78 13.42 10.18
C LYS A 82 1.85 12.32 10.07
N GLY A 83 2.69 12.37 9.04
CA GLY A 83 3.75 11.36 8.79
C GLY A 83 3.25 10.00 8.26
N LEU A 84 1.95 9.85 7.99
CA LEU A 84 1.36 8.58 7.55
C LEU A 84 1.87 8.11 6.18
N GLY A 85 2.07 9.03 5.24
CA GLY A 85 2.66 8.71 3.93
C GLY A 85 4.07 8.14 4.05
N SER A 86 4.91 8.74 4.90
CA SER A 86 6.24 8.21 5.22
C SER A 86 6.15 6.83 5.87
N LYS A 87 5.15 6.60 6.73
CA LYS A 87 4.93 5.29 7.35
C LYS A 87 4.60 4.20 6.32
N ILE A 88 3.75 4.51 5.33
CA ILE A 88 3.47 3.62 4.17
C ILE A 88 4.74 3.34 3.39
N MET A 89 5.47 4.38 2.97
CA MET A 89 6.70 4.22 2.19
C MET A 89 7.74 3.36 2.91
N ASN A 90 7.97 3.63 4.21
CA ASN A 90 8.91 2.86 5.02
C ASN A 90 8.49 1.40 5.15
N THR A 91 7.20 1.13 5.30
CA THR A 91 6.66 -0.24 5.37
C THR A 91 6.97 -0.97 4.06
N LEU A 92 6.59 -0.40 2.91
CA LEU A 92 6.82 -1.01 1.59
C LEU A 92 8.32 -1.24 1.29
N ILE A 93 9.18 -0.27 1.59
CA ILE A 93 10.63 -0.39 1.40
C ILE A 93 11.22 -1.47 2.31
N SER A 94 10.73 -1.58 3.55
CA SER A 94 11.21 -2.60 4.49
C SER A 94 10.91 -4.01 3.99
N THR A 95 9.70 -4.24 3.47
CA THR A 95 9.31 -5.51 2.84
C THR A 95 10.22 -5.84 1.66
N PHE A 96 10.51 -4.85 0.80
CA PHE A 96 11.41 -5.04 -0.34
C PHE A 96 12.85 -5.37 0.07
N ARG A 97 13.38 -4.76 1.14
CA ARG A 97 14.72 -5.08 1.67
C ARG A 97 14.82 -6.53 2.14
N VAL A 98 13.74 -7.09 2.71
CA VAL A 98 13.70 -8.51 3.10
C VAL A 98 13.74 -9.42 1.87
N LEU A 99 13.01 -9.09 0.81
CA LEU A 99 13.04 -9.84 -0.45
C LEU A 99 14.43 -9.81 -1.09
N LEU A 100 15.04 -8.63 -1.18
CA LEU A 100 16.38 -8.49 -1.75
C LEU A 100 17.42 -9.32 -0.98
N ARG A 101 17.33 -9.40 0.35
CA ARG A 101 18.22 -10.27 1.14
C ARG A 101 18.06 -11.74 0.76
N THR A 102 16.83 -12.17 0.51
CA THR A 102 16.52 -13.53 0.08
C THR A 102 17.10 -13.80 -1.31
N TRP A 103 16.96 -12.86 -2.24
CA TRP A 103 17.46 -13.00 -3.61
C TRP A 103 18.96 -12.84 -3.75
N ARG A 104 19.59 -12.07 -2.86
CA ARG A 104 21.04 -11.90 -2.83
C ARG A 104 21.77 -13.23 -2.66
N ASN A 105 21.13 -14.19 -1.98
CA ASN A 105 21.66 -15.54 -1.80
C ASN A 105 21.57 -16.41 -3.06
N HIS A 106 20.81 -15.98 -4.08
CA HIS A 106 20.62 -16.71 -5.33
C HIS A 106 21.33 -16.10 -6.54
N TRP A 107 21.66 -14.80 -6.52
CA TRP A 107 22.12 -14.08 -7.72
C TRP A 107 23.44 -13.29 -7.59
N LEU A 108 24.10 -13.28 -6.42
CA LEU A 108 25.45 -12.69 -6.28
C LEU A 108 26.57 -13.76 -6.29
N VAL A 109 26.52 -14.67 -7.26
CA VAL A 109 27.73 -15.35 -7.75
C VAL A 109 28.08 -14.69 -9.09
N GLY A 110 28.99 -13.71 -9.01
CA GLY A 110 29.51 -12.94 -10.12
C GLY A 110 30.47 -11.89 -9.59
#